data_AF-A0A3M9MVN1-F1
#
_entry.id   AF-A0A3M9MVN1-F1
#
_cell.length_a   1.000
_cell.length_b   1.000
_cell.length_c   1.000
_cell.angle_alpha   90.00
_cell.angle_beta   90.00
_cell.angle_gamma   90.00
#
_symmetry.space_group_name_H-M   'P 1'
#
loop_
_entity.id
_entity.type
_entity.pdbx_description
1 polymer ?
#
loop_
_entity_poly.entity_id
_entity_poly.type
_entity_poly.pdbx_seq_one_letter_code
_entity_poly.pdbx_strand_id
1 'polypeptide(L)'
;MNDLIPIKRLIPESDSLESIHHTLNLIKLQFLEELSSKQDLLDKKEQEINTLKIALEEKNKAIEELNLKVAQVERNNEGNRQLNRKLINELVRKQQDIEWYKRTYEQRSFLGTIKQRILEKLF
;
A
#
# COMPACT_ATOMS: atom_id res chain seq x y z
N MET A 1 -21.47 -37.43 18.52
CA MET A 1 -21.57 -38.67 19.33
C MET A 1 -21.07 -39.81 18.47
N ASN A 2 -19.81 -40.19 18.63
CA ASN A 2 -19.26 -41.47 18.20
C ASN A 2 -18.14 -41.74 19.20
N ASP A 3 -18.49 -42.46 20.25
CA ASP A 3 -17.57 -42.82 21.32
C ASP A 3 -16.55 -43.80 20.76
N LEU A 4 -15.32 -43.32 20.59
CA LEU A 4 -14.14 -44.13 20.32
C LEU A 4 -13.96 -45.08 21.50
N ILE A 5 -14.36 -46.34 21.32
CA ILE A 5 -14.14 -47.39 22.30
C ILE A 5 -12.61 -47.55 22.46
N PRO A 6 -12.04 -47.35 23.66
CA PRO A 6 -10.62 -47.55 23.89
C PRO A 6 -10.31 -49.04 23.70
N ILE A 7 -9.29 -49.34 22.89
CA ILE A 7 -8.80 -50.69 22.47
C ILE A 7 -8.51 -51.66 23.65
N LYS A 8 -8.61 -51.19 24.90
CA LYS A 8 -8.18 -51.91 26.11
C LYS A 8 -9.14 -53.02 26.60
N ARG A 9 -10.23 -53.37 25.91
CA ARG A 9 -11.27 -54.28 26.45
C ARG A 9 -11.88 -55.32 25.49
N LEU A 10 -11.12 -55.91 24.56
CA LEU A 10 -11.68 -56.91 23.65
C LEU A 10 -10.73 -58.10 23.41
N ILE A 11 -10.49 -58.92 24.43
CA ILE A 11 -9.92 -60.27 24.23
C ILE A 11 -10.93 -61.29 24.77
N PRO A 12 -11.76 -61.91 23.91
CA PRO A 12 -12.54 -63.08 24.27
C PRO A 12 -11.69 -64.36 24.11
N GLU A 13 -11.72 -65.22 25.13
CA GLU A 13 -11.09 -66.54 25.15
C GLU A 13 -11.91 -67.57 24.36
N SER A 14 -11.75 -67.62 23.03
CA SER A 14 -11.91 -68.85 22.19
C SER A 14 -11.66 -68.53 20.71
N ASP A 15 -10.84 -69.36 20.04
CA ASP A 15 -10.29 -69.22 18.68
C ASP A 15 -9.56 -67.90 18.40
N SER A 16 -8.44 -67.76 19.12
CA SER A 16 -7.41 -66.71 19.02
C SER A 16 -7.18 -66.20 17.59
N LEU A 17 -7.08 -67.09 16.60
CA LEU A 17 -6.75 -66.69 15.23
C LEU A 17 -7.86 -65.89 14.54
N GLU A 18 -9.12 -66.28 14.72
CA GLU A 18 -10.26 -65.60 14.07
C GLU A 18 -10.53 -64.24 14.73
N SER A 19 -10.41 -64.17 16.06
CA SER A 19 -10.49 -62.91 16.80
C SER A 19 -9.35 -61.94 16.44
N ILE A 20 -8.12 -62.44 16.31
CA ILE A 20 -6.97 -61.65 15.83
C ILE A 20 -7.21 -61.16 14.40
N HIS A 21 -7.71 -62.02 13.50
CA HIS A 21 -7.97 -61.65 12.11
C HIS A 21 -9.07 -60.58 12.00
N HIS A 22 -10.14 -60.71 12.79
CA HIS A 22 -11.19 -59.70 12.88
C HIS A 22 -10.64 -58.36 13.36
N THR A 23 -9.82 -58.37 14.42
CA THR A 23 -9.23 -57.16 15.00
C THR A 23 -8.28 -56.47 14.02
N LEU A 24 -7.45 -57.24 13.31
CA LEU A 24 -6.56 -56.72 12.26
C LEU A 24 -7.33 -56.09 11.11
N ASN A 25 -8.46 -56.69 10.70
CA ASN A 25 -9.31 -56.11 9.67
C ASN A 25 -9.97 -54.80 10.12
N LEU A 26 -10.42 -54.72 11.38
CA LEU A 26 -10.95 -53.47 11.94
C LEU A 26 -9.88 -52.38 11.97
N ILE A 27 -8.68 -52.70 12.45
CA ILE A 27 -7.54 -51.76 12.47
C ILE A 27 -7.20 -51.29 11.04
N LYS A 28 -7.17 -52.21 10.07
CA LYS A 28 -6.92 -51.88 8.67
C LYS A 28 -7.98 -50.91 8.13
N LEU A 29 -9.26 -51.17 8.38
CA LEU A 29 -10.35 -50.30 7.92
C LEU A 29 -10.23 -48.91 8.54
N GLN A 30 -9.97 -48.82 9.84
CA GLN A 30 -9.77 -47.55 10.53
C GLN A 30 -8.57 -46.78 9.96
N PHE A 31 -7.46 -47.44 9.66
CA PHE A 31 -6.31 -46.79 9.04
C PHE A 31 -6.62 -46.29 7.63
N LEU A 32 -7.38 -47.04 6.83
CA LEU A 32 -7.78 -46.60 5.50
C LEU A 32 -8.70 -45.37 5.56
N GLU A 33 -9.64 -45.35 6.51
CA GLU A 33 -10.53 -44.20 6.73
C GLU A 33 -9.74 -42.97 7.20
N GLU A 34 -8.82 -43.12 8.14
CA GLU A 34 -7.98 -42.03 8.63
C GLU A 34 -7.05 -41.50 7.52
N LEU A 35 -6.48 -42.39 6.70
CA LEU A 35 -5.62 -42.01 5.59
C LEU A 35 -6.40 -41.24 4.52
N SER A 36 -7.61 -41.70 4.16
CA SER A 36 -8.50 -40.99 3.25
C SER A 36 -8.85 -39.60 3.80
N SER A 37 -9.24 -39.51 5.08
CA SER A 37 -9.60 -38.24 5.72
C SER A 37 -8.43 -37.24 5.74
N LYS A 38 -7.20 -37.73 5.96
CA LYS A 38 -5.99 -36.92 5.92
C LYS A 38 -5.65 -36.47 4.51
N GLN A 39 -5.84 -37.31 3.51
CA GLN A 39 -5.63 -36.93 2.11
C GLN A 39 -6.60 -35.82 1.70
N ASP A 40 -7.89 -35.95 2.04
CA ASP A 40 -8.89 -34.90 1.76
C ASP A 40 -8.55 -33.58 2.44
N LEU A 41 -8.01 -33.62 3.66
CA LEU A 41 -7.56 -32.43 4.37
C LEU A 41 -6.35 -31.79 3.68
N LEU A 42 -5.41 -32.60 3.22
CA LEU A 42 -4.22 -32.13 2.52
C LEU A 42 -4.61 -31.43 1.22
N ASP A 43 -5.50 -32.02 0.44
CA ASP A 43 -5.98 -31.45 -0.82
C ASP A 43 -6.68 -30.09 -0.59
N LYS A 44 -7.51 -29.98 0.47
CA LYS A 44 -8.13 -28.71 0.86
C LYS A 44 -7.10 -27.66 1.25
N LYS A 45 -6.05 -28.06 1.99
CA LYS A 45 -4.98 -27.15 2.39
C LYS A 45 -4.11 -26.71 1.22
N GLU A 46 -3.88 -27.58 0.26
CA GLU A 46 -3.14 -27.24 -0.96
C GLU A 46 -3.93 -26.25 -1.82
N GLN A 47 -5.26 -26.41 -1.92
CA GLN A 47 -6.14 -25.43 -2.56
C GLN A 47 -6.07 -24.08 -1.85
N GLU A 48 -6.19 -24.05 -0.52
CA GLU A 48 -6.11 -22.82 0.28
C GLU A 48 -4.76 -22.10 0.08
N ILE A 49 -3.65 -22.85 0.09
CA ILE A 49 -2.31 -22.31 -0.17
C ILE A 49 -2.22 -21.69 -1.56
N ASN A 50 -2.77 -22.34 -2.59
CA ASN A 50 -2.76 -21.80 -3.94
C ASN A 50 -3.59 -20.52 -4.06
N THR A 51 -4.76 -20.46 -3.43
CA THR A 51 -5.56 -19.22 -3.38
C THR A 51 -4.80 -18.10 -2.68
N LEU A 52 -4.16 -18.38 -1.55
CA LEU A 52 -3.36 -17.39 -0.81
C LEU A 52 -2.16 -16.90 -1.62
N LYS A 53 -1.47 -17.77 -2.36
CA LYS A 53 -0.36 -17.39 -3.24
C LYS A 53 -0.81 -16.42 -4.34
N ILE A 54 -1.93 -16.71 -4.99
CA ILE A 54 -2.49 -15.83 -6.03
C ILE A 54 -2.83 -14.46 -5.43
N ALA A 55 -3.53 -14.44 -4.31
CA ALA A 55 -3.89 -13.19 -3.63
C ALA A 55 -2.65 -12.39 -3.19
N LEU A 56 -1.60 -13.06 -2.70
CA LEU A 56 -0.34 -12.43 -2.34
C LEU A 56 0.33 -11.79 -3.56
N GLU A 57 0.37 -12.48 -4.70
CA GLU A 57 0.97 -11.97 -5.92
C GLU A 57 0.23 -10.73 -6.44
N GLU A 58 -1.11 -10.75 -6.44
CA GLU A 58 -1.93 -9.59 -6.80
C GLU A 58 -1.67 -8.39 -5.89
N LYS A 59 -1.57 -8.61 -4.57
CA LYS A 59 -1.25 -7.54 -3.61
C LYS A 59 0.15 -6.98 -3.84
N ASN A 60 1.13 -7.82 -4.13
CA ASN A 60 2.50 -7.38 -4.42
C ASN A 60 2.55 -6.51 -5.68
N LYS A 61 1.83 -6.88 -6.75
CA LYS A 61 1.71 -6.06 -7.96
C LYS A 61 1.09 -4.69 -7.64
N ALA A 62 0.00 -4.66 -6.86
CA ALA A 62 -0.63 -3.41 -6.46
C ALA A 62 0.30 -2.51 -5.62
N ILE A 63 1.08 -3.10 -4.71
CA ILE A 63 2.07 -2.37 -3.91
C ILE A 63 3.16 -1.77 -4.81
N GLU A 64 3.67 -2.53 -5.77
CA GLU A 64 4.67 -2.07 -6.73
C GLU A 64 4.15 -0.88 -7.57
N GLU A 65 2.94 -0.99 -8.11
CA GLU A 65 2.30 0.11 -8.84
C GLU A 65 2.11 1.36 -7.99
N LEU A 66 1.68 1.21 -6.73
CA LEU A 66 1.52 2.33 -5.81
C LEU A 66 2.85 3.00 -5.49
N ASN A 67 3.91 2.23 -5.27
CA ASN A 67 5.25 2.77 -5.02
C ASN A 67 5.76 3.58 -6.23
N LEU A 68 5.51 3.11 -7.45
CA LEU A 68 5.85 3.86 -8.67
C LEU A 68 5.08 5.18 -8.75
N LYS A 69 3.78 5.18 -8.43
CA LYS A 69 2.96 6.39 -8.40
C LYS A 69 3.43 7.39 -7.33
N VAL A 70 3.76 6.90 -6.14
CA VAL A 70 4.29 7.74 -5.05
C VAL A 70 5.60 8.39 -5.50
N ALA A 71 6.55 7.61 -6.02
CA ALA A 71 7.82 8.13 -6.50
C ALA A 71 7.63 9.18 -7.62
N GLN A 72 6.65 9.00 -8.51
CA GLN A 72 6.34 9.98 -9.54
C GLN A 72 5.76 11.28 -8.95
N VAL A 73 4.83 11.18 -8.00
CA VAL A 73 4.25 12.35 -7.33
C VAL A 73 5.30 13.11 -6.53
N GLU A 74 6.20 12.42 -5.84
CA GLU A 74 7.31 13.04 -5.10
C GLU A 74 8.24 13.83 -6.03
N ARG A 75 8.64 13.24 -7.16
CA ARG A 75 9.45 13.93 -8.17
C ARG A 75 8.75 15.18 -8.71
N ASN A 76 7.46 15.06 -9.04
CA ASN A 76 6.66 16.18 -9.53
C ASN A 76 6.53 17.29 -8.46
N ASN A 77 6.31 16.90 -7.20
CA ASN A 77 6.17 17.85 -6.10
C ASN A 77 7.48 18.61 -5.85
N GLU A 78 8.63 17.94 -5.92
CA GLU A 78 9.92 18.60 -5.81
C GLU A 78 10.16 19.58 -6.98
N GLY A 79 9.83 19.19 -8.21
CA GLY A 79 9.86 20.10 -9.37
C GLY A 79 8.96 21.33 -9.18
N ASN A 80 7.74 21.14 -8.68
CA ASN A 80 6.81 22.21 -8.38
C ASN A 80 7.32 23.14 -7.26
N ARG A 81 7.95 22.59 -6.21
CA ARG A 81 8.58 23.39 -5.14
C ARG A 81 9.69 24.28 -5.70
N GLN A 82 10.53 23.75 -6.59
CA GLN A 82 11.58 24.52 -7.23
C GLN A 82 11.02 25.61 -8.14
N LEU A 83 10.00 25.29 -8.94
CA LEU A 83 9.32 26.26 -9.79
C LEU A 83 8.68 27.39 -8.96
N ASN A 84 7.95 27.04 -7.91
CA ASN A 84 7.34 28.01 -7.01
C ASN A 84 8.37 28.95 -6.39
N ARG A 85 9.52 28.43 -5.95
CA ARG A 85 10.63 29.27 -5.45
C ARG A 85 11.12 30.24 -6.52
N LYS A 86 11.29 29.81 -7.77
CA LYS A 86 11.71 30.68 -8.87
C LYS A 86 10.67 31.77 -9.14
N LEU A 87 9.40 31.40 -9.25
CA LEU A 87 8.31 32.34 -9.53
C LEU A 87 8.14 33.38 -8.41
N ILE A 88 8.25 32.97 -7.14
CA ILE A 88 8.22 33.90 -6.01
C ILE A 88 9.37 34.91 -6.10
N ASN A 89 10.59 34.44 -6.38
CA ASN A 89 11.75 35.32 -6.52
C ASN A 89 11.59 36.30 -7.68
N GLU A 90 11.07 35.85 -8.82
CA GLU A 90 10.79 36.72 -9.97
C GLU A 90 9.71 37.74 -9.66
N LEU A 91 8.64 37.34 -8.98
CA LEU A 91 7.55 38.23 -8.57
C LEU A 91 8.06 39.33 -7.63
N VAL A 92 8.92 38.98 -6.67
CA VAL A 92 9.57 39.96 -5.78
C VAL A 92 10.42 40.94 -6.57
N ARG A 93 11.22 40.47 -7.54
CA ARG A 93 12.02 41.36 -8.40
C ARG A 93 11.14 42.30 -9.21
N LYS A 94 10.07 41.78 -9.83
CA LYS A 94 9.11 42.61 -10.57
C LYS A 94 8.43 43.65 -9.69
N GLN A 95 8.08 43.28 -8.45
CA GLN A 95 7.52 44.22 -7.49
C GLN A 95 8.52 45.35 -7.16
N GLN A 96 9.79 45.02 -6.95
CA GLN A 96 10.85 46.01 -6.73
C GLN A 96 11.06 46.92 -7.94
N ASP A 97 11.04 46.37 -9.15
CA ASP A 97 11.14 47.13 -10.40
C ASP A 97 9.96 48.12 -10.51
N ILE A 98 8.73 47.66 -10.24
CA ILE A 98 7.53 48.51 -10.24
C ILE A 98 7.69 49.64 -9.21
N GLU A 99 8.10 49.33 -7.98
CA GLU A 99 8.30 50.34 -6.93
C GLU A 99 9.39 51.34 -7.27
N TRP A 100 10.48 50.89 -7.90
CA TRP A 100 11.53 51.77 -8.40
C TRP A 100 11.00 52.69 -9.50
N TYR A 101 10.19 52.16 -10.42
CA TYR A 101 9.61 52.92 -11.52
C TYR A 101 8.65 54.01 -11.01
N LYS A 102 7.77 53.66 -10.06
CA LYS A 102 6.86 54.61 -9.39
C LYS A 102 7.63 55.73 -8.69
N ARG A 103 8.67 55.39 -7.94
CA ARG A 103 9.53 56.38 -7.27
C ARG A 103 10.26 57.28 -8.26
N THR A 104 10.75 56.72 -9.36
CA THR A 104 11.59 57.45 -10.32
C THR A 104 10.79 58.31 -11.27
N TYR A 105 9.65 57.85 -11.74
CA TYR A 105 8.92 58.50 -12.83
C TYR A 105 7.56 59.06 -12.40
N GLU A 106 6.84 58.44 -11.47
CA GLU A 106 5.54 58.98 -11.04
C GLU A 106 5.72 60.09 -9.99
N GLN A 107 6.54 59.84 -8.96
CA GLN A 107 6.74 60.82 -7.88
C GLN A 107 7.66 61.98 -8.26
N ARG A 108 8.76 61.73 -8.99
CA ARG A 108 9.66 62.82 -9.45
C ARG A 108 9.04 63.64 -10.57
N SER A 109 8.21 63.05 -11.44
CA SER A 109 7.50 63.82 -12.47
C SER A 109 6.48 64.74 -11.81
N PHE A 110 5.72 64.27 -10.82
CA PHE A 110 4.77 65.13 -10.10
C PHE A 110 5.44 66.30 -9.36
N LEU A 111 6.52 66.03 -8.60
CA LEU A 111 7.33 67.09 -7.98
C LEU A 111 7.98 68.01 -9.01
N GLY A 112 8.47 67.46 -10.13
CA GLY A 112 9.04 68.22 -11.23
C GLY A 112 8.01 69.14 -11.89
N THR A 113 6.82 68.65 -12.20
CA THR A 113 5.72 69.40 -12.79
C THR A 113 5.19 70.47 -11.84
N ILE A 114 5.05 70.17 -10.54
CA ILE A 114 4.67 71.18 -9.54
C ILE A 114 5.74 72.25 -9.41
N LYS A 115 7.01 71.85 -9.29
CA LYS A 115 8.13 72.80 -9.17
C LYS A 115 8.25 73.68 -10.41
N GLN A 116 8.07 73.12 -11.60
CA GLN A 116 8.04 73.86 -12.86
C GLN A 116 6.88 74.86 -12.91
N ARG A 117 5.65 74.44 -12.56
CA ARG A 117 4.49 75.35 -12.51
C ARG A 117 4.62 76.49 -11.50
N ILE A 118 5.28 76.25 -10.37
CA ILE A 118 5.51 77.27 -9.35
C ILE A 118 6.60 78.25 -9.81
N LEU A 119 7.71 77.76 -10.39
CA LEU A 119 8.78 78.60 -10.91
C LEU A 119 8.34 79.46 -12.11
N GLU A 120 7.54 78.91 -13.03
CA GLU A 120 6.96 79.67 -14.17
C GLU A 120 5.93 80.72 -13.76
N LYS A 121 5.41 80.68 -12.52
CA LYS A 121 4.50 81.71 -12.00
C LYS A 121 5.20 82.78 -11.15
N LEU A 122 6.43 82.51 -10.72
CA LEU A 122 7.21 83.39 -9.82
C LEU A 122 8.30 84.18 -10.55
N PHE A 123 8.67 83.76 -11.75
CA PHE A 123 9.54 84.48 -12.70
C PHE A 123 8.76 84.75 -13.98
#